data_AF-A0A0R1JHG7-F1
#
_entry.id   AF-A0A0R1JHG7-F1
#
_cell.length_a   1.000
_cell.length_b   1.000
_cell.length_c   1.000
_cell.angle_alpha   90.00
_cell.angle_beta   90.00
_cell.angle_gamma   90.00
#
_symmetry.space_group_name_H-M   'P 1'
#
loop_
_entity.id
_entity.type
_entity.pdbx_description
1 polymer ?
#
loop_
_entity_poly.entity_id
_entity_poly.type
_entity_poly.pdbx_seq_one_letter_code
_entity_poly.pdbx_strand_id
1 'polypeptide(L)'
;MEDNGMTEQQPIQQTPAAPAKGKSTRKWVIIGIIAVVVIGAGGWLGYSHVHGNQVVAAQIKEARQLVMFNPLATGPASKKLKAALPKVGETTTDQMLIGRVKGKHLDTLIAAAKRELKTTTAAQMSKQGDMLDATTSKLTKLTSDKNFPKDNQAKIDSLQALAKTFKAKGDAVGYNVAVAGLQDIAGETTTYIAAKTKAQKAREAAKAEEAKQLAEAKKKGTYPSLGMLRGDMANGIGVIPMQIMPDGPADNAGFSTDWSDSSVITAIDGQKVSASILGSHSMQSVLQGIPLGKTVTVKFLDGSSTKVHLNLTQNEAAKADYDDLPDPGTDDDTDINFGVDGYNIGQKHNNKEIGLVITAIDSDGSVGGTDLAEGDVICRIDGYYVGTTADVDKILYNYSEGDTVTVDYVTADGHLKSTDVDLTD
;
A
#
# COMPACT_ATOMS: atom_id res chain seq x y z
N MET A 1 25.99 -54.32 -0.53
CA MET A 1 26.66 -53.99 -1.80
C MET A 1 25.53 -53.67 -2.77
N GLU A 2 25.21 -52.45 -3.15
CA GLU A 2 25.76 -51.09 -3.00
C GLU A 2 24.51 -50.18 -3.07
N ASP A 3 24.14 -49.46 -2.01
CA ASP A 3 24.43 -48.04 -1.80
C ASP A 3 24.78 -47.23 -3.06
N ASN A 4 23.86 -46.36 -3.49
CA ASN A 4 24.14 -45.24 -4.40
C ASN A 4 23.20 -44.09 -4.08
N GLY A 5 23.57 -43.32 -3.06
CA GLY A 5 23.08 -41.97 -2.87
C GLY A 5 23.58 -41.05 -3.98
N MET A 6 22.65 -40.36 -4.65
CA MET A 6 22.94 -39.14 -5.39
C MET A 6 22.33 -37.97 -4.63
N THR A 7 23.20 -37.22 -3.96
CA THR A 7 22.91 -35.91 -3.37
C THR A 7 23.00 -34.86 -4.46
N GLU A 8 21.86 -34.29 -4.81
CA GLU A 8 21.74 -33.12 -5.68
C GLU A 8 22.21 -31.88 -4.90
N GLN A 9 23.37 -31.34 -5.27
CA GLN A 9 23.90 -30.10 -4.71
C GLN A 9 23.14 -28.91 -5.30
N GLN A 10 22.33 -28.24 -4.48
CA GLN A 10 21.74 -26.95 -4.83
C GLN A 10 22.83 -25.86 -4.94
N PRO A 11 22.74 -24.94 -5.91
CA PRO A 11 23.64 -23.80 -5.99
C PRO A 11 23.41 -22.85 -4.81
N ILE A 12 24.52 -22.47 -4.19
CA ILE A 12 24.60 -21.55 -3.06
C ILE A 12 24.12 -20.17 -3.53
N GLN A 13 22.91 -19.77 -3.13
CA GLN A 13 22.47 -18.38 -3.25
C GLN A 13 23.29 -17.51 -2.31
N GLN A 14 24.17 -16.69 -2.88
CA GLN A 14 24.87 -15.64 -2.15
C GLN A 14 23.85 -14.64 -1.61
N THR A 15 23.75 -14.59 -0.28
CA THR A 15 22.95 -13.59 0.44
C THR A 15 23.64 -12.22 0.31
N PRO A 16 22.94 -11.14 -0.06
CA PRO A 16 23.54 -9.81 -0.05
C PRO A 16 23.93 -9.40 1.37
N ALA A 17 25.14 -8.86 1.49
CA ALA A 17 25.79 -8.47 2.73
C ALA A 17 24.96 -7.45 3.52
N ALA A 18 24.75 -7.74 4.81
CA ALA A 18 24.13 -6.84 5.75
C ALA A 18 24.97 -5.57 5.95
N PRO A 19 24.37 -4.36 5.98
CA PRO A 19 25.11 -3.14 6.28
C PRO A 19 25.63 -3.13 7.72
N ALA A 20 26.84 -2.62 7.86
CA ALA A 20 27.69 -2.66 9.04
C ALA A 20 27.03 -2.07 10.31
N LYS A 21 27.19 -2.81 11.42
CA LYS A 21 26.83 -2.41 12.77
C LYS A 21 27.73 -1.27 13.26
N GLY A 22 27.21 -0.05 13.24
CA GLY A 22 27.76 1.07 14.01
C GLY A 22 27.60 0.83 15.51
N LYS A 23 28.72 0.73 16.24
CA LYS A 23 28.77 0.74 17.70
C LYS A 23 28.32 2.12 18.21
N SER A 24 27.33 2.14 19.11
CA SER A 24 27.01 3.29 19.95
C SER A 24 26.67 2.81 21.36
N THR A 25 27.11 3.60 22.32
CA THR A 25 27.48 3.30 23.70
C THR A 25 26.31 3.20 24.69
N ARG A 26 26.65 2.61 25.85
CA ARG A 26 25.81 2.24 26.99
C ARG A 26 25.00 3.38 27.66
N LYS A 27 23.82 2.95 28.16
CA LYS A 27 23.11 3.28 29.41
C LYS A 27 22.82 4.76 29.72
N TRP A 28 21.55 5.10 29.90
CA TRP A 28 20.97 5.61 31.17
C TRP A 28 19.44 5.44 31.15
N VAL A 29 18.91 4.77 32.17
CA VAL A 29 17.48 4.77 32.50
C VAL A 29 17.19 6.10 33.18
N ILE A 30 16.36 6.94 32.57
CA ILE A 30 15.80 8.13 33.22
C ILE A 30 14.30 7.91 33.35
N ILE A 31 13.88 7.71 34.61
CA ILE A 31 12.49 7.88 35.05
C ILE A 31 12.22 9.38 34.95
N GLY A 32 11.41 9.77 33.97
CA GLY A 32 11.01 11.15 33.72
C GLY A 32 9.51 11.33 33.89
N ILE A 33 9.07 11.60 35.11
CA ILE A 33 7.82 12.32 35.36
C ILE A 33 8.00 13.71 34.72
N ILE A 34 7.10 14.08 33.81
CA ILE A 34 7.11 15.39 33.14
C ILE A 34 6.90 16.48 34.19
N ALA A 35 8.01 17.13 34.55
CA ALA A 35 8.09 18.53 34.94
C ALA A 35 9.14 19.15 34.01
N VAL A 36 8.72 19.95 33.02
CA VAL A 36 9.63 20.70 32.15
C VAL A 36 9.37 22.18 32.39
N VAL A 37 10.33 22.81 33.07
CA VAL A 37 10.52 24.27 33.12
C VAL A 37 11.82 24.53 32.36
N VAL A 38 11.73 25.27 31.24
CA VAL A 38 12.89 25.86 30.54
C VAL A 38 12.71 27.38 30.62
N ILE A 39 13.59 28.04 31.36
CA ILE A 39 13.66 29.50 31.47
C ILE A 39 14.77 29.97 30.52
N GLY A 40 14.37 30.49 29.37
CA GLY A 40 15.19 31.36 28.52
C GLY A 40 14.78 32.81 28.80
N ALA A 41 15.77 33.66 29.06
CA ALA A 41 15.59 35.04 29.50
C ALA A 41 14.87 35.91 28.43
N GLY A 42 13.71 36.46 28.81
CA GLY A 42 13.00 37.49 28.04
C GLY A 42 11.48 37.38 28.12
N GLY A 43 10.86 37.95 29.17
CA GLY A 43 9.39 38.04 29.22
C GLY A 43 8.78 38.20 30.62
N TRP A 44 9.13 39.26 31.34
CA TRP A 44 8.67 39.47 32.73
C TRP A 44 7.19 39.94 32.86
N LEU A 45 6.49 40.21 31.76
CA LEU A 45 5.06 40.63 31.80
C LEU A 45 4.05 39.54 31.33
N GLY A 46 4.51 38.38 30.85
CA GLY A 46 3.65 37.23 30.51
C GLY A 46 3.63 36.10 31.55
N TYR A 47 4.50 36.16 32.56
CA TYR A 47 4.81 35.04 33.45
C TYR A 47 3.74 34.77 34.53
N SER A 48 2.94 35.77 34.91
CA SER A 48 1.88 35.60 35.92
C SER A 48 0.62 34.91 35.37
N HIS A 49 0.32 35.05 34.08
CA HIS A 49 -0.85 34.40 33.45
C HIS A 49 -0.59 32.94 33.06
N VAL A 50 0.62 32.61 32.60
CA VAL A 50 0.95 31.23 32.19
C VAL A 50 1.06 30.29 33.41
N HIS A 51 1.63 30.76 34.52
CA HIS A 51 1.77 29.95 35.75
C HIS A 51 0.44 29.75 36.47
N GLY A 52 -0.46 30.74 36.42
CA GLY A 52 -1.82 30.59 36.94
C GLY A 52 -2.59 29.47 36.24
N ASN A 53 -2.53 29.42 34.91
CA ASN A 53 -3.28 28.43 34.12
C ASN A 53 -2.74 27.00 34.31
N GLN A 54 -1.42 26.81 34.44
CA GLN A 54 -0.86 25.48 34.71
C GLN A 54 -1.24 24.92 36.09
N VAL A 55 -1.25 25.77 37.12
CA VAL A 55 -1.66 25.37 38.48
C VAL A 55 -3.14 24.99 38.50
N VAL A 56 -3.99 25.76 37.83
CA VAL A 56 -5.43 25.49 37.73
C VAL A 56 -5.69 24.19 36.97
N ALA A 57 -5.03 23.95 35.84
CA ALA A 57 -5.15 22.70 35.09
C ALA A 57 -4.75 21.46 35.92
N ALA A 58 -3.65 21.56 36.69
CA ALA A 58 -3.22 20.50 37.59
C ALA A 58 -4.22 20.25 38.72
N GLN A 59 -4.75 21.31 39.34
CA GLN A 59 -5.77 21.22 40.39
C GLN A 59 -7.11 20.66 39.87
N ILE A 60 -7.51 20.99 38.63
CA ILE A 60 -8.71 20.42 38.00
C ILE A 60 -8.52 18.94 37.73
N LYS A 61 -7.35 18.54 37.23
CA LYS A 61 -7.02 17.13 37.01
C LYS A 61 -7.06 16.36 38.33
N GLU A 62 -6.46 16.91 39.38
CA GLU A 62 -6.47 16.34 40.72
C GLU A 62 -7.90 16.26 41.28
N ALA A 63 -8.69 17.34 41.18
CA ALA A 63 -10.07 17.37 41.62
C ALA A 63 -10.92 16.32 40.88
N ARG A 64 -10.77 16.19 39.56
CA ARG A 64 -11.44 15.14 38.77
C ARG A 64 -11.06 13.76 39.26
N GLN A 65 -9.77 13.49 39.44
CA GLN A 65 -9.27 12.24 40.03
C GLN A 65 -9.89 11.98 41.41
N LEU A 66 -10.06 13.03 42.21
CA LEU A 66 -10.55 12.92 43.57
C LEU A 66 -12.06 12.66 43.67
N VAL A 67 -12.91 13.19 42.78
CA VAL A 67 -14.38 13.12 42.94
C VAL A 67 -15.19 12.59 41.77
N MET A 68 -14.65 12.65 40.54
CA MET A 68 -15.32 12.04 39.37
C MET A 68 -15.01 10.56 39.32
N PHE A 69 -13.75 10.23 39.60
CA PHE A 69 -13.17 8.90 39.48
C PHE A 69 -13.17 8.12 40.80
N ASN A 70 -13.51 8.78 41.91
CA ASN A 70 -13.67 8.14 43.19
C ASN A 70 -15.16 8.03 43.55
N PRO A 71 -15.81 6.86 43.37
CA PRO A 71 -17.22 6.67 43.71
C PRO A 71 -17.49 6.85 45.22
N LEU A 72 -16.45 6.92 46.03
CA LEU A 72 -16.50 7.05 47.49
C LEU A 72 -16.42 8.51 47.95
N ALA A 73 -16.19 9.45 47.04
CA ALA A 73 -16.20 10.87 47.31
C ALA A 73 -17.65 11.38 47.42
N THR A 74 -18.40 10.82 48.38
CA THR A 74 -19.81 11.11 48.65
C THR A 74 -20.01 12.15 49.76
N GLY A 75 -18.91 12.54 50.42
CA GLY A 75 -18.90 13.55 51.46
C GLY A 75 -19.35 14.93 50.96
N PRO A 76 -19.81 15.82 51.86
CA PRO A 76 -20.29 17.15 51.50
C PRO A 76 -19.30 17.97 50.66
N ALA A 77 -18.00 17.96 50.98
CA ALA A 77 -16.98 18.67 50.20
C ALA A 77 -16.77 18.01 48.84
N SER A 78 -16.77 16.68 48.79
CA SER A 78 -16.64 15.92 47.55
C SER A 78 -17.81 16.17 46.59
N LYS A 79 -19.05 16.22 47.09
CA LYS A 79 -20.26 16.57 46.32
C LYS A 79 -20.17 17.99 45.77
N LYS A 80 -19.71 18.96 46.58
CA LYS A 80 -19.50 20.35 46.15
C LYS A 80 -18.43 20.44 45.07
N LEU A 81 -17.31 19.73 45.23
CA LEU A 81 -16.24 19.67 44.25
C LEU A 81 -16.72 19.02 42.95
N LYS A 82 -17.52 17.94 43.02
CA LYS A 82 -18.11 17.28 41.85
C LYS A 82 -19.08 18.18 41.09
N ALA A 83 -19.89 18.96 41.81
CA ALA A 83 -20.80 19.93 41.21
C ALA A 83 -20.08 21.13 40.58
N ALA A 84 -18.89 21.49 41.09
CA ALA A 84 -18.07 22.57 40.55
C ALA A 84 -17.28 22.15 39.30
N LEU A 85 -16.98 20.86 39.14
CA LEU A 85 -16.23 20.35 38.00
C LEU A 85 -17.09 20.23 36.73
N PRO A 86 -16.55 20.59 35.56
CA PRO A 86 -17.25 20.44 34.30
C PRO A 86 -17.51 18.98 33.98
N LYS A 87 -18.69 18.71 33.40
CA LYS A 87 -19.12 17.36 33.02
C LYS A 87 -18.20 16.80 31.93
N VAL A 88 -18.17 15.49 31.80
CA VAL A 88 -17.42 14.82 30.72
C VAL A 88 -17.99 15.31 29.38
N GLY A 89 -17.13 15.81 28.49
CA GLY A 89 -17.51 16.37 27.19
C GLY A 89 -17.90 17.86 27.20
N GLU A 90 -17.97 18.51 28.36
CA GLU A 90 -18.25 19.96 28.46
C GLU A 90 -16.95 20.75 28.22
N THR A 91 -16.93 21.60 27.19
CA THR A 91 -15.85 22.59 26.99
C THR A 91 -16.01 23.69 28.05
N THR A 92 -15.03 23.83 28.93
CA THR A 92 -15.08 24.81 30.03
C THR A 92 -13.73 25.49 30.11
N THR A 93 -13.73 26.83 30.11
CA THR A 93 -12.52 27.62 30.27
C THR A 93 -12.15 27.75 31.75
N ASP A 94 -10.88 28.03 32.04
CA ASP A 94 -10.40 28.23 33.42
C ASP A 94 -11.17 29.34 34.14
N GLN A 95 -11.55 30.42 33.42
CA GLN A 95 -12.39 31.49 33.97
C GLN A 95 -13.79 31.03 34.37
N MET A 96 -14.42 30.16 33.58
CA MET A 96 -15.73 29.59 33.93
C MET A 96 -15.65 28.73 35.18
N LEU A 97 -14.56 27.97 35.34
CA LEU A 97 -14.29 27.16 36.52
C LEU A 97 -14.06 28.04 37.76
N ILE A 98 -13.22 29.07 37.66
CA ILE A 98 -13.00 30.06 38.74
C ILE A 98 -14.32 30.73 39.17
N GLY A 99 -15.18 31.07 38.21
CA GLY A 99 -16.52 31.61 38.48
C GLY A 99 -17.43 30.62 39.22
N ARG A 100 -17.38 29.33 38.86
CA ARG A 100 -18.20 28.27 39.50
C ARG A 100 -17.86 28.02 40.97
N VAL A 101 -16.61 28.20 41.39
CA VAL A 101 -16.20 28.02 42.80
C VAL A 101 -16.41 29.26 43.70
N LYS A 102 -16.95 30.38 43.18
CA LYS A 102 -17.31 31.59 43.94
C LYS A 102 -16.23 32.08 44.92
N GLY A 103 -14.96 32.08 44.50
CA GLY A 103 -13.86 32.62 45.31
C GLY A 103 -13.42 31.78 46.51
N LYS A 104 -13.96 30.57 46.72
CA LYS A 104 -13.27 29.58 47.57
C LYS A 104 -12.18 28.94 46.73
N HIS A 105 -10.95 29.01 47.19
CA HIS A 105 -9.82 28.40 46.50
C HIS A 105 -10.10 26.90 46.31
N LEU A 106 -10.02 26.42 45.07
CA LEU A 106 -10.29 25.04 44.65
C LEU A 106 -9.48 24.04 45.50
N ASP A 107 -8.27 24.45 45.90
CA ASP A 107 -7.38 23.76 46.84
C ASP A 107 -8.05 23.40 48.18
N THR A 108 -8.95 24.23 48.69
CA THR A 108 -9.57 24.10 50.01
C THR A 108 -10.68 23.06 49.94
N LEU A 109 -11.41 23.03 48.81
CA LEU A 109 -12.36 21.96 48.50
C LEU A 109 -11.64 20.63 48.25
N ILE A 110 -10.52 20.64 47.52
CA ILE A 110 -9.67 19.45 47.32
C ILE A 110 -9.16 18.93 48.67
N ALA A 111 -8.62 19.79 49.53
CA ALA A 111 -8.11 19.43 50.84
C ALA A 111 -9.21 18.94 51.80
N ALA A 112 -10.40 19.53 51.75
CA ALA A 112 -11.56 19.07 52.52
C ALA A 112 -12.05 17.69 52.03
N ALA A 113 -12.17 17.50 50.72
CA ALA A 113 -12.56 16.21 50.14
C ALA A 113 -11.51 15.11 50.43
N LYS A 114 -10.21 15.45 50.41
CA LYS A 114 -9.14 14.54 50.85
C LYS A 114 -9.29 14.12 52.31
N ARG A 115 -9.66 15.05 53.21
CA ARG A 115 -9.90 14.74 54.62
C ARG A 115 -11.12 13.82 54.82
N GLU A 116 -12.22 14.10 54.12
CA GLU A 116 -13.43 13.25 54.13
C GLU A 116 -13.12 11.83 53.62
N LEU A 117 -12.30 11.71 52.58
CA LEU A 117 -11.87 10.41 52.05
C LEU A 117 -11.00 9.63 53.05
N LYS A 118 -10.14 10.32 53.80
CA LYS A 118 -9.21 9.68 54.75
C LYS A 118 -9.91 9.00 55.93
N THR A 119 -11.08 9.47 56.35
CA THR A 119 -11.83 8.93 57.51
C THR A 119 -12.59 7.63 57.21
N THR A 120 -12.61 7.18 55.95
CA THR A 120 -13.46 6.06 55.53
C THR A 120 -12.59 4.84 55.20
N THR A 121 -12.14 4.10 56.21
CA THR A 121 -11.08 3.09 56.07
C THR A 121 -11.54 1.63 56.27
N ALA A 122 -10.68 0.70 55.85
CA ALA A 122 -10.82 -0.76 55.79
C ALA A 122 -11.87 -1.32 54.81
N ALA A 123 -13.16 -1.11 55.06
CA ALA A 123 -14.23 -1.67 54.21
C ALA A 123 -14.15 -1.18 52.74
N GLN A 124 -13.61 0.02 52.54
CA GLN A 124 -13.42 0.63 51.22
C GLN A 124 -12.23 0.07 50.44
N MET A 125 -11.15 -0.33 51.13
CA MET A 125 -9.99 -0.92 50.46
C MET A 125 -10.33 -2.31 49.90
N SER A 126 -11.20 -3.05 50.57
CA SER A 126 -11.71 -4.35 50.08
C SER A 126 -12.45 -4.18 48.74
N LYS A 127 -13.46 -3.29 48.69
CA LYS A 127 -14.22 -3.00 47.45
C LYS A 127 -13.33 -2.52 46.30
N GLN A 128 -12.27 -1.77 46.60
CA GLN A 128 -11.31 -1.34 45.59
C GLN A 128 -10.38 -2.48 45.13
N GLY A 129 -10.09 -3.45 46.00
CA GLY A 129 -9.51 -4.73 45.61
C GLY A 129 -10.33 -5.39 44.51
N ASP A 130 -11.63 -5.59 44.77
CA ASP A 130 -12.54 -6.23 43.81
C ASP A 130 -12.60 -5.45 42.48
N MET A 131 -12.67 -4.12 42.54
CA MET A 131 -12.66 -3.27 41.34
C MET A 131 -11.33 -3.35 40.57
N LEU A 132 -10.18 -3.39 41.26
CA LEU A 132 -8.88 -3.55 40.62
C LEU A 132 -8.81 -4.90 39.92
N ASP A 133 -9.23 -5.98 40.58
CA ASP A 133 -9.16 -7.33 40.03
C ASP A 133 -10.08 -7.46 38.81
N ALA A 134 -11.30 -6.93 38.88
CA ALA A 134 -12.23 -6.86 37.75
C ALA A 134 -11.66 -6.03 36.58
N THR A 135 -11.06 -4.87 36.87
CA THR A 135 -10.46 -4.00 35.84
C THR A 135 -9.22 -4.63 35.22
N THR A 136 -8.38 -5.27 36.03
CA THR A 136 -7.19 -6.00 35.58
C THR A 136 -7.60 -7.16 34.67
N SER A 137 -8.60 -7.95 35.07
CA SER A 137 -9.14 -9.02 34.24
C SER A 137 -9.66 -8.50 32.89
N LYS A 138 -10.38 -7.36 32.90
CA LYS A 138 -10.83 -6.70 31.67
C LYS A 138 -9.65 -6.24 30.79
N LEU A 139 -8.64 -5.60 31.38
CA LEU A 139 -7.45 -5.15 30.66
C LEU A 139 -6.63 -6.31 30.08
N THR A 140 -6.52 -7.44 30.80
CA THR A 140 -5.90 -8.67 30.26
C THR A 140 -6.63 -9.17 29.01
N LYS A 141 -7.97 -9.16 29.00
CA LYS A 141 -8.74 -9.51 27.80
C LYS A 141 -8.56 -8.52 26.65
N LEU A 142 -8.44 -7.22 26.96
CA LEU A 142 -8.24 -6.19 25.93
C LEU A 142 -6.83 -6.21 25.35
N THR A 143 -5.81 -6.50 26.16
CA THR A 143 -4.40 -6.58 25.72
C THR A 143 -4.12 -7.77 24.81
N SER A 144 -4.94 -8.83 24.86
CA SER A 144 -4.88 -9.94 23.91
C SER A 144 -5.58 -9.67 22.57
N ASP A 145 -6.30 -8.55 22.42
CA ASP A 145 -6.94 -8.20 21.15
C ASP A 145 -5.89 -7.69 20.14
N LYS A 146 -5.97 -8.18 18.89
CA LYS A 146 -5.04 -7.78 17.81
C LYS A 146 -5.05 -6.27 17.52
N ASN A 147 -6.12 -5.58 17.86
CA ASN A 147 -6.30 -4.13 17.68
C ASN A 147 -5.93 -3.32 18.93
N PHE A 148 -5.30 -3.93 19.95
CA PHE A 148 -4.89 -3.22 21.16
C PHE A 148 -3.86 -2.11 20.86
N PRO A 149 -4.04 -0.88 21.37
CA PRO A 149 -3.08 0.21 21.22
C PRO A 149 -1.86 -0.03 22.11
N LYS A 150 -0.72 -0.39 21.52
CA LYS A 150 0.52 -0.76 22.24
C LYS A 150 0.98 0.30 23.25
N ASP A 151 0.77 1.59 22.96
CA ASP A 151 1.14 2.69 23.85
C ASP A 151 0.38 2.71 25.19
N ASN A 152 -0.76 2.02 25.27
CA ASN A 152 -1.51 1.88 26.52
C ASN A 152 -0.88 0.85 27.47
N GLN A 153 -0.04 -0.08 26.98
CA GLN A 153 0.57 -1.11 27.82
C GLN A 153 1.42 -0.50 28.95
N ALA A 154 2.33 0.41 28.60
CA ALA A 154 3.22 1.05 29.58
C ALA A 154 2.44 1.85 30.65
N LYS A 155 1.31 2.46 30.27
CA LYS A 155 0.42 3.18 31.20
C LYS A 155 -0.30 2.22 32.15
N ILE A 156 -0.79 1.09 31.63
CA ILE A 156 -1.44 0.03 32.43
C ILE A 156 -0.44 -0.52 33.44
N ASP A 157 0.76 -0.89 33.01
CA ASP A 157 1.80 -1.45 33.88
C ASP A 157 2.18 -0.47 35.00
N SER A 158 2.35 0.81 34.65
CA SER A 158 2.66 1.88 35.60
C SER A 158 1.56 2.07 36.64
N LEU A 159 0.29 2.11 36.21
CA LEU A 159 -0.84 2.28 37.12
C LEU A 159 -1.07 1.04 38.00
N GLN A 160 -0.85 -0.17 37.48
CA GLN A 160 -0.90 -1.40 38.29
C GLN A 160 0.19 -1.41 39.36
N ALA A 161 1.42 -0.99 39.02
CA ALA A 161 2.52 -0.87 39.99
C ALA A 161 2.22 0.18 41.08
N LEU A 162 1.65 1.33 40.69
CA LEU A 162 1.22 2.36 41.64
C LEU A 162 0.09 1.85 42.55
N ALA A 163 -0.93 1.19 42.00
CA ALA A 163 -2.03 0.62 42.78
C ALA A 163 -1.51 -0.38 43.84
N LYS A 164 -0.60 -1.28 43.46
CA LYS A 164 0.06 -2.20 44.40
C LYS A 164 0.81 -1.46 45.51
N THR A 165 1.56 -0.41 45.15
CA THR A 165 2.33 0.40 46.11
C THR A 165 1.42 1.13 47.10
N PHE A 166 0.35 1.77 46.62
CA PHE A 166 -0.60 2.47 47.49
C PHE A 166 -1.37 1.53 48.42
N LYS A 167 -1.78 0.37 47.92
CA LYS A 167 -2.41 -0.68 48.73
C LYS A 167 -1.50 -1.14 49.87
N ALA A 168 -0.22 -1.41 49.57
CA ALA A 168 0.76 -1.84 50.58
C ALA A 168 1.01 -0.77 51.66
N LYS A 169 0.92 0.52 51.30
CA LYS A 169 1.08 1.65 52.23
C LYS A 169 -0.19 2.01 53.02
N GLY A 170 -1.33 1.36 52.73
CA GLY A 170 -2.64 1.76 53.28
C GLY A 170 -3.11 3.14 52.79
N ASP A 171 -2.57 3.63 51.66
CA ASP A 171 -2.97 4.90 51.06
C ASP A 171 -4.22 4.68 50.20
N ALA A 172 -5.38 4.76 50.85
CA ALA A 172 -6.66 4.53 50.21
C ALA A 172 -6.95 5.50 49.05
N VAL A 173 -6.46 6.75 49.11
CA VAL A 173 -6.70 7.77 48.08
C VAL A 173 -5.83 7.51 46.86
N GLY A 174 -4.54 7.26 47.06
CA GLY A 174 -3.65 6.87 45.96
C GLY A 174 -4.14 5.60 45.26
N TYR A 175 -4.65 4.64 46.04
CA TYR A 175 -5.17 3.38 45.51
C TYR A 175 -6.36 3.57 44.58
N ASN A 176 -7.42 4.30 44.96
CA ASN A 176 -8.55 4.50 44.04
C ASN A 176 -8.23 5.46 42.89
N VAL A 177 -7.30 6.42 43.02
CA VAL A 177 -6.84 7.18 41.85
C VAL A 177 -6.19 6.25 40.82
N ALA A 178 -5.34 5.32 41.25
CA ALA A 178 -4.71 4.35 40.35
C ALA A 178 -5.72 3.38 39.71
N VAL A 179 -6.65 2.84 40.52
CA VAL A 179 -7.73 1.95 40.02
C VAL A 179 -8.61 2.66 39.01
N ALA A 180 -8.98 3.91 39.27
CA ALA A 180 -9.82 4.65 38.35
C ALA A 180 -9.09 5.04 37.05
N GLY A 181 -7.79 5.33 37.12
CA GLY A 181 -6.96 5.47 35.92
C GLY A 181 -6.94 4.20 35.07
N LEU A 182 -6.89 3.01 35.69
CA LEU A 182 -7.00 1.74 34.97
C LEU A 182 -8.39 1.56 34.34
N GLN A 183 -9.46 1.95 35.04
CA GLN A 183 -10.83 1.88 34.52
C GLN A 183 -11.02 2.80 33.31
N ASP A 184 -10.46 4.01 33.35
CA ASP A 184 -10.49 4.97 32.26
C ASP A 184 -9.77 4.43 31.03
N ILE A 185 -8.53 3.94 31.19
CA ILE A 185 -7.78 3.28 30.10
C ILE A 185 -8.55 2.08 29.56
N ALA A 186 -9.19 1.27 30.40
CA ALA A 186 -9.98 0.15 29.95
C ALA A 186 -11.19 0.60 29.11
N GLY A 187 -11.85 1.70 29.49
CA GLY A 187 -12.95 2.31 28.74
C GLY A 187 -12.53 2.87 27.38
N GLU A 188 -11.45 3.66 27.36
CA GLU A 188 -10.86 4.21 26.13
C GLU A 188 -10.42 3.09 25.18
N THR A 189 -9.71 2.09 25.70
CA THR A 189 -9.22 0.95 24.94
C THR A 189 -10.38 0.13 24.35
N THR A 190 -11.46 -0.08 25.11
CA THR A 190 -12.67 -0.76 24.61
C THR A 190 -13.26 -0.01 23.42
N THR A 191 -13.41 1.32 23.55
CA THR A 191 -13.95 2.17 22.48
C THR A 191 -13.06 2.16 21.24
N TYR A 192 -11.74 2.25 21.43
CA TYR A 192 -10.76 2.21 20.34
C TYR A 192 -10.80 0.88 19.58
N ILE A 193 -10.77 -0.25 20.30
CA ILE A 193 -10.85 -1.59 19.70
C ILE A 193 -12.16 -1.75 18.92
N ALA A 194 -13.29 -1.32 19.48
CA ALA A 194 -14.59 -1.38 18.80
C ALA A 194 -14.58 -0.54 17.51
N ALA A 195 -14.04 0.67 17.54
CA ALA A 195 -13.91 1.54 16.36
C ALA A 195 -13.01 0.94 15.27
N LYS A 196 -11.82 0.42 15.65
CA LYS A 196 -10.90 -0.27 14.73
C LYS A 196 -11.54 -1.52 14.14
N THR A 197 -12.22 -2.33 14.94
CA THR A 197 -12.92 -3.54 14.50
C THR A 197 -14.03 -3.20 13.52
N LYS A 198 -14.85 -2.17 13.80
CA LYS A 198 -15.89 -1.69 12.88
C LYS A 198 -15.28 -1.23 11.55
N ALA A 199 -14.19 -0.46 11.59
CA ALA A 199 -13.49 0.00 10.39
C ALA A 199 -12.89 -1.17 9.58
N GLN A 200 -12.33 -2.19 10.26
CA GLN A 200 -11.84 -3.40 9.60
C GLN A 200 -12.97 -4.16 8.89
N LYS A 201 -14.09 -4.41 9.57
CA LYS A 201 -15.25 -5.09 8.97
C LYS A 201 -15.81 -4.31 7.78
N ALA A 202 -15.86 -2.99 7.86
CA ALA A 202 -16.31 -2.15 6.74
C ALA A 202 -15.37 -2.26 5.52
N ARG A 203 -14.05 -2.30 5.75
CA ARG A 203 -13.05 -2.51 4.68
C ARG A 203 -13.16 -3.90 4.05
N GLU A 204 -13.35 -4.94 4.86
CA GLU A 204 -13.54 -6.31 4.38
C GLU A 204 -14.83 -6.45 3.58
N ALA A 205 -15.92 -5.84 4.03
CA ALA A 205 -17.19 -5.80 3.30
C ALA A 205 -17.05 -5.04 1.96
N ALA A 206 -16.37 -3.90 1.94
CA ALA A 206 -16.11 -3.14 0.72
C ALA A 206 -15.28 -3.95 -0.30
N LYS A 207 -14.20 -4.62 0.15
CA LYS A 207 -13.40 -5.52 -0.70
C LYS A 207 -14.22 -6.70 -1.25
N ALA A 208 -15.09 -7.28 -0.43
CA ALA A 208 -15.95 -8.38 -0.86
C ALA A 208 -16.97 -7.91 -1.91
N GLU A 209 -17.51 -6.70 -1.76
CA GLU A 209 -18.43 -6.12 -2.73
C GLU A 209 -17.73 -5.78 -4.06
N GLU A 210 -16.54 -5.16 -3.99
CA GLU A 210 -15.71 -4.91 -5.17
C GLU A 210 -15.36 -6.21 -5.91
N ALA A 211 -14.99 -7.27 -5.18
CA ALA A 211 -14.71 -8.58 -5.77
C ALA A 211 -15.94 -9.19 -6.48
N LYS A 212 -17.14 -9.00 -5.95
CA LYS A 212 -18.39 -9.43 -6.62
C LYS A 212 -18.63 -8.64 -7.90
N GLN A 213 -18.45 -7.31 -7.86
CA GLN A 213 -18.61 -6.45 -9.03
C GLN A 213 -17.62 -6.83 -10.13
N LEU A 214 -16.36 -7.09 -9.79
CA LEU A 214 -15.34 -7.58 -10.73
C LEU A 214 -15.70 -8.95 -11.31
N ALA A 215 -16.17 -9.88 -10.49
CA ALA A 215 -16.61 -11.20 -10.96
C ALA A 215 -17.81 -11.10 -11.93
N GLU A 216 -18.76 -10.22 -11.64
CA GLU A 216 -19.90 -9.96 -12.52
C GLU A 216 -19.46 -9.28 -13.82
N ALA A 217 -18.57 -8.29 -13.75
CA ALA A 217 -18.02 -7.61 -14.92
C ALA A 217 -17.24 -8.57 -15.82
N LYS A 218 -16.44 -9.48 -15.23
CA LYS A 218 -15.75 -10.55 -15.96
C LYS A 218 -16.74 -11.47 -16.69
N LYS A 219 -17.82 -11.89 -16.02
CA LYS A 219 -18.85 -12.74 -16.63
C LYS A 219 -19.55 -12.04 -17.81
N LYS A 220 -19.76 -10.73 -17.72
CA LYS A 220 -20.46 -9.93 -18.74
C LYS A 220 -19.53 -9.37 -19.83
N GLY A 221 -18.21 -9.48 -19.69
CA GLY A 221 -17.25 -8.80 -20.58
C GLY A 221 -17.21 -7.28 -20.40
N THR A 222 -17.71 -6.76 -19.27
CA THR A 222 -17.78 -5.31 -18.98
C THR A 222 -16.63 -4.83 -18.09
N TYR A 223 -15.53 -5.59 -18.04
CA TYR A 223 -14.28 -5.13 -17.43
C TYR A 223 -13.62 -4.09 -18.35
N PRO A 224 -12.76 -3.20 -17.80
CA PRO A 224 -12.19 -2.12 -18.58
C PRO A 224 -11.25 -2.62 -19.69
N SER A 225 -11.13 -1.80 -20.72
CA SER A 225 -10.15 -1.90 -21.81
C SER A 225 -9.33 -0.61 -21.88
N LEU A 226 -8.12 -0.70 -22.42
CA LEU A 226 -7.33 0.47 -22.80
C LEU A 226 -7.75 1.05 -24.15
N GLY A 227 -8.58 0.34 -24.93
CA GLY A 227 -9.00 0.80 -26.25
C GLY A 227 -7.85 0.80 -27.25
N MET A 228 -7.19 -0.34 -27.41
CA MET A 228 -6.08 -0.49 -28.35
C MET A 228 -5.96 -1.95 -28.81
N LEU A 229 -5.57 -2.12 -30.08
CA LEU A 229 -4.97 -3.35 -30.57
C LEU A 229 -3.56 -3.44 -30.02
N ARG A 230 -3.13 -4.64 -29.64
CA ARG A 230 -1.91 -4.81 -28.87
C ARG A 230 -1.22 -6.13 -29.20
N GLY A 231 0.11 -6.06 -29.27
CA GLY A 231 1.00 -7.16 -29.61
C GLY A 231 1.78 -7.64 -28.40
N ASP A 232 1.97 -8.95 -28.31
CA ASP A 232 2.85 -9.54 -27.31
C ASP A 232 4.30 -9.36 -27.73
N MET A 233 5.11 -8.86 -26.79
CA MET A 233 6.54 -8.75 -27.01
C MET A 233 7.24 -10.05 -26.64
N ALA A 234 8.31 -10.37 -27.37
CA ALA A 234 9.12 -11.55 -27.12
C ALA A 234 9.58 -11.66 -25.65
N ASN A 235 9.81 -12.90 -25.19
CA ASN A 235 10.35 -13.19 -23.85
C ASN A 235 9.51 -12.61 -22.68
N GLY A 236 8.26 -12.20 -22.94
CA GLY A 236 7.36 -11.66 -21.95
C GLY A 236 7.84 -10.34 -21.34
N ILE A 237 8.59 -9.53 -22.10
CA ILE A 237 9.09 -8.22 -21.67
C ILE A 237 7.95 -7.22 -21.47
N GLY A 238 6.84 -7.38 -22.20
CA GLY A 238 5.68 -6.50 -22.10
C GLY A 238 4.71 -6.68 -23.26
N VAL A 239 3.92 -5.63 -23.48
CA VAL A 239 2.92 -5.57 -24.54
C VAL A 239 3.02 -4.22 -25.23
N ILE A 240 3.09 -4.20 -26.56
CA ILE A 240 3.17 -2.96 -27.35
C ILE A 240 1.79 -2.62 -27.97
N PRO A 241 1.35 -1.35 -27.94
CA PRO A 241 0.21 -0.90 -28.73
C PRO A 241 0.52 -1.02 -30.24
N MET A 242 -0.37 -1.69 -30.98
CA MET A 242 -0.28 -1.79 -32.44
C MET A 242 -1.14 -0.73 -33.12
N GLN A 243 -2.34 -0.53 -32.59
CA GLN A 243 -3.25 0.53 -33.01
C GLN A 243 -4.01 1.03 -31.79
N ILE A 244 -4.31 2.32 -31.78
CA ILE A 244 -5.01 2.96 -30.67
C ILE A 244 -6.40 3.37 -31.17
N MET A 245 -7.43 3.05 -30.39
CA MET A 245 -8.79 3.47 -30.68
C MET A 245 -8.91 4.99 -30.49
N PRO A 246 -9.36 5.74 -31.51
CA PRO A 246 -9.63 7.16 -31.36
C PRO A 246 -10.60 7.44 -30.21
N ASP A 247 -10.31 8.48 -29.41
CA ASP A 247 -11.05 8.87 -28.21
C ASP A 247 -11.10 7.79 -27.11
N GLY A 248 -10.33 6.69 -27.25
CA GLY A 248 -10.22 5.63 -26.26
C GLY A 248 -9.35 6.02 -25.05
N PRO A 249 -9.32 5.20 -23.98
CA PRO A 249 -8.49 5.48 -22.81
C PRO A 249 -7.01 5.66 -23.12
N ALA A 250 -6.43 4.83 -23.99
CA ALA A 250 -5.03 4.91 -24.41
C ALA A 250 -4.76 6.19 -25.22
N ASP A 251 -5.65 6.54 -26.16
CA ASP A 251 -5.56 7.77 -26.96
C ASP A 251 -5.59 9.02 -26.09
N ASN A 252 -6.58 9.10 -25.20
CA ASN A 252 -6.72 10.19 -24.24
C ASN A 252 -5.52 10.32 -23.29
N ALA A 253 -4.78 9.24 -23.10
CA ALA A 253 -3.57 9.21 -22.28
C ALA A 253 -2.29 9.49 -23.09
N GLY A 254 -2.39 9.72 -24.40
CA GLY A 254 -1.26 9.99 -25.28
C GLY A 254 -0.35 8.79 -25.47
N PHE A 255 -0.91 7.59 -25.54
CA PHE A 255 -0.13 6.39 -25.87
C PHE A 255 0.37 6.51 -27.30
N SER A 256 1.52 5.89 -27.57
CA SER A 256 2.14 5.85 -28.89
C SER A 256 2.17 4.42 -29.42
N THR A 257 2.26 4.29 -30.75
CA THR A 257 2.42 3.03 -31.49
C THR A 257 3.81 2.93 -32.14
N ASP A 258 4.73 3.83 -31.76
CA ASP A 258 6.12 3.80 -32.22
C ASP A 258 6.88 2.59 -31.67
N TRP A 259 7.89 2.15 -32.42
CA TRP A 259 8.77 1.05 -32.01
C TRP A 259 9.84 1.55 -31.04
N SER A 260 9.45 1.80 -29.80
CA SER A 260 10.39 2.23 -28.76
C SER A 260 10.04 1.66 -27.39
N ASP A 261 11.04 1.60 -26.50
CA ASP A 261 10.87 1.18 -25.10
C ASP A 261 9.81 2.03 -24.35
N SER A 262 9.54 3.25 -24.81
CA SER A 262 8.52 4.13 -24.22
C SER A 262 7.08 3.71 -24.54
N SER A 263 6.89 2.83 -25.55
CA SER A 263 5.59 2.29 -25.93
C SER A 263 5.30 0.90 -25.37
N VAL A 264 6.31 0.19 -24.86
CA VAL A 264 6.13 -1.16 -24.32
C VAL A 264 5.60 -1.12 -22.89
N ILE A 265 4.38 -1.61 -22.69
CA ILE A 265 3.71 -1.64 -21.39
C ILE A 265 4.20 -2.84 -20.58
N THR A 266 4.73 -2.56 -19.39
CA THR A 266 5.33 -3.58 -18.50
C THR A 266 4.55 -3.78 -17.20
N ALA A 267 3.74 -2.81 -16.79
CA ALA A 267 2.88 -2.96 -15.61
C ALA A 267 1.66 -2.02 -15.62
N ILE A 268 0.61 -2.41 -14.90
CA ILE A 268 -0.57 -1.57 -14.60
C ILE A 268 -0.84 -1.63 -13.08
N ASP A 269 -0.88 -0.47 -12.43
CA ASP A 269 -1.00 -0.34 -10.96
C ASP A 269 0.04 -1.19 -10.19
N GLY A 270 1.24 -1.34 -10.76
CA GLY A 270 2.33 -2.15 -10.21
C GLY A 270 2.19 -3.66 -10.43
N GLN A 271 1.11 -4.13 -11.06
CA GLN A 271 0.97 -5.52 -11.49
C GLN A 271 1.71 -5.72 -12.81
N LYS A 272 2.62 -6.71 -12.87
CA LYS A 272 3.39 -7.03 -14.07
C LYS A 272 2.46 -7.43 -15.22
N VAL A 273 2.75 -6.89 -16.40
CA VAL A 273 2.15 -7.26 -17.68
C VAL A 273 3.25 -7.90 -18.53
N SER A 274 3.08 -9.15 -18.93
CA SER A 274 4.04 -9.89 -19.76
C SER A 274 3.42 -10.54 -21.00
N ALA A 275 2.12 -10.36 -21.18
CA ALA A 275 1.35 -10.88 -22.30
C ALA A 275 0.05 -10.06 -22.43
N SER A 276 -0.66 -10.20 -23.52
CA SER A 276 -1.79 -9.38 -23.91
C SER A 276 -3.09 -10.05 -23.50
N ILE A 277 -3.14 -11.38 -23.66
CA ILE A 277 -4.36 -12.19 -23.53
C ILE A 277 -4.20 -13.33 -22.51
N LEU A 278 -3.21 -14.20 -22.68
CA LEU A 278 -3.12 -15.45 -21.92
C LEU A 278 -2.16 -15.38 -20.72
N GLY A 279 -2.48 -16.11 -19.65
CA GLY A 279 -1.68 -16.19 -18.44
C GLY A 279 -2.11 -15.24 -17.32
N SER A 280 -1.60 -15.48 -16.10
CA SER A 280 -1.96 -14.69 -14.91
C SER A 280 -1.46 -13.24 -14.96
N HIS A 281 -0.38 -13.01 -15.72
CA HIS A 281 0.25 -11.71 -15.95
C HIS A 281 -0.14 -11.10 -17.31
N SER A 282 -1.23 -11.57 -17.92
CA SER A 282 -1.72 -10.92 -19.13
C SER A 282 -2.36 -9.58 -18.81
N MET A 283 -2.27 -8.63 -19.74
CA MET A 283 -2.94 -7.35 -19.65
C MET A 283 -4.45 -7.53 -19.45
N GLN A 284 -5.06 -8.50 -20.15
CA GLN A 284 -6.46 -8.87 -19.93
C GLN A 284 -6.74 -9.34 -18.50
N SER A 285 -5.89 -10.20 -17.93
CA SER A 285 -6.03 -10.68 -16.54
C SER A 285 -5.92 -9.53 -15.54
N VAL A 286 -4.95 -8.64 -15.74
CA VAL A 286 -4.73 -7.45 -14.91
C VAL A 286 -5.93 -6.50 -14.98
N LEU A 287 -6.43 -6.19 -16.19
CA LEU A 287 -7.60 -5.34 -16.39
C LEU A 287 -8.89 -5.95 -15.83
N GLN A 288 -9.05 -7.28 -15.85
CA GLN A 288 -10.17 -7.97 -15.19
C GLN A 288 -10.18 -7.79 -13.66
N GLY A 289 -9.04 -7.46 -13.06
CA GLY A 289 -8.92 -7.12 -11.64
C GLY A 289 -9.19 -5.66 -11.31
N ILE A 290 -9.55 -4.84 -12.29
CA ILE A 290 -9.70 -3.39 -12.13
C ILE A 290 -11.16 -2.98 -12.37
N PRO A 291 -11.79 -2.22 -11.45
CA PRO A 291 -13.13 -1.69 -11.68
C PRO A 291 -13.17 -0.69 -12.85
N LEU A 292 -14.23 -0.74 -13.64
CA LEU A 292 -14.52 0.27 -14.65
C LEU A 292 -14.65 1.67 -14.01
N GLY A 293 -14.14 2.70 -14.69
CA GLY A 293 -14.09 4.09 -14.21
C GLY A 293 -12.91 4.40 -13.29
N LYS A 294 -12.05 3.43 -12.99
CA LYS A 294 -10.84 3.66 -12.19
C LYS A 294 -9.76 4.34 -13.03
N THR A 295 -9.02 5.27 -12.43
CA THR A 295 -7.74 5.74 -12.97
C THR A 295 -6.61 4.82 -12.51
N VAL A 296 -5.84 4.29 -13.46
CA VAL A 296 -4.69 3.41 -13.21
C VAL A 296 -3.39 4.09 -13.62
N THR A 297 -2.28 3.61 -13.08
CA THR A 297 -0.94 3.99 -13.52
C THR A 297 -0.37 2.90 -14.41
N VAL A 298 -0.11 3.20 -15.67
CA VAL A 298 0.54 2.31 -16.64
C VAL A 298 2.03 2.64 -16.65
N LYS A 299 2.88 1.62 -16.56
CA LYS A 299 4.34 1.74 -16.59
C LYS A 299 4.89 1.17 -17.90
N PHE A 300 5.86 1.86 -18.48
CA PHE A 300 6.52 1.47 -19.72
C PHE A 300 7.91 0.87 -19.47
N LEU A 301 8.53 0.31 -20.51
CA LEU A 301 9.82 -0.39 -20.42
C LEU A 301 10.97 0.59 -20.12
N ASP A 302 10.91 1.80 -20.67
CA ASP A 302 11.85 2.90 -20.37
C ASP A 302 11.78 3.41 -18.90
N GLY A 303 10.84 2.89 -18.11
CA GLY A 303 10.62 3.23 -16.71
C GLY A 303 9.67 4.41 -16.48
N SER A 304 9.22 5.07 -17.54
CA SER A 304 8.19 6.12 -17.48
C SER A 304 6.83 5.55 -17.07
N SER A 305 5.91 6.44 -16.71
CA SER A 305 4.54 6.03 -16.33
C SER A 305 3.51 7.10 -16.64
N THR A 306 2.32 6.66 -17.04
CA THR A 306 1.18 7.53 -17.39
C THR A 306 -0.07 7.11 -16.63
N LYS A 307 -0.88 8.09 -16.23
CA LYS A 307 -2.19 7.84 -15.60
C LYS A 307 -3.27 7.73 -16.68
N VAL A 308 -4.05 6.66 -16.64
CA VAL A 308 -5.10 6.36 -17.62
C VAL A 308 -6.44 6.19 -16.93
N HIS A 309 -7.47 6.90 -17.38
CA HIS A 309 -8.83 6.73 -16.87
C HIS A 309 -9.58 5.67 -17.68
N LEU A 310 -9.92 4.54 -17.05
CA LEU A 310 -10.50 3.39 -17.72
C LEU A 310 -12.02 3.48 -17.82
N ASN A 311 -12.53 4.25 -18.78
CA ASN A 311 -13.97 4.46 -19.00
C ASN A 311 -14.57 3.63 -20.16
N LEU A 312 -13.77 2.81 -20.85
CA LEU A 312 -14.20 1.95 -21.95
C LEU A 312 -14.23 0.48 -21.51
N THR A 313 -15.27 -0.26 -21.84
CA THR A 313 -15.35 -1.71 -21.58
C THR A 313 -14.69 -2.53 -22.69
N GLN A 314 -14.30 -3.77 -22.38
CA GLN A 314 -13.77 -4.70 -23.38
C GLN A 314 -14.78 -5.01 -24.50
N ASN A 315 -16.08 -5.12 -24.19
CA ASN A 315 -17.11 -5.36 -25.21
C ASN A 315 -17.30 -4.19 -26.17
N GLU A 316 -17.16 -2.95 -25.68
CA GLU A 316 -17.17 -1.77 -26.55
C GLU A 316 -15.88 -1.75 -27.39
N ALA A 317 -14.74 -2.02 -26.74
CA ALA A 317 -13.46 -2.05 -27.44
C ALA A 317 -13.41 -3.10 -28.56
N ALA A 318 -14.07 -4.25 -28.39
CA ALA A 318 -14.14 -5.34 -29.35
C ALA A 318 -15.07 -5.07 -30.55
N LYS A 319 -15.89 -4.01 -30.49
CA LYS A 319 -16.76 -3.58 -31.59
C LYS A 319 -16.16 -2.45 -32.41
N ALA A 320 -15.05 -1.87 -31.95
CA ALA A 320 -14.39 -0.85 -32.72
C ALA A 320 -13.80 -1.46 -33.98
N ASP A 321 -13.87 -0.66 -35.04
CA ASP A 321 -13.15 -0.94 -36.27
C ASP A 321 -11.70 -0.54 -36.02
N TYR A 322 -10.81 -1.50 -36.24
CA TYR A 322 -9.38 -1.27 -36.33
C TYR A 322 -9.04 -1.40 -37.80
N ASP A 323 -8.12 -0.58 -38.29
CA ASP A 323 -7.67 -0.74 -39.66
C ASP A 323 -7.14 -2.16 -39.82
N ASP A 324 -7.54 -2.85 -40.88
CA ASP A 324 -6.95 -4.14 -41.20
C ASP A 324 -5.43 -3.95 -41.23
N LEU A 325 -4.72 -4.84 -40.52
CA LEU A 325 -3.27 -4.85 -40.64
C LEU A 325 -2.96 -5.09 -42.11
N PRO A 326 -2.06 -4.28 -42.70
CA PRO A 326 -1.70 -4.44 -44.11
C PRO A 326 -1.40 -5.91 -44.42
N ASP A 327 -2.21 -6.51 -45.31
CA ASP A 327 -1.98 -7.86 -45.79
C ASP A 327 -0.93 -7.76 -46.90
N PRO A 328 0.25 -8.40 -46.74
CA PRO A 328 1.29 -8.33 -47.76
C PRO A 328 0.91 -9.01 -49.09
N GLY A 329 -0.16 -9.83 -49.12
CA GLY A 329 -0.64 -10.52 -50.32
C GLY A 329 -0.53 -12.04 -50.23
N THR A 330 -0.88 -12.73 -51.31
CA THR A 330 -0.99 -14.21 -51.36
C THR A 330 0.06 -14.91 -52.21
N ASP A 331 1.02 -14.19 -52.77
CA ASP A 331 2.07 -14.79 -53.61
C ASP A 331 3.27 -15.18 -52.73
N ASP A 332 3.80 -16.38 -52.95
CA ASP A 332 4.84 -17.04 -52.15
C ASP A 332 6.16 -17.23 -52.92
N ASP A 333 6.25 -16.75 -54.16
CA ASP A 333 7.45 -16.82 -54.99
C ASP A 333 8.17 -15.46 -54.99
N THR A 334 9.15 -15.30 -54.10
CA THR A 334 10.08 -14.16 -54.15
C THR A 334 11.46 -14.67 -54.53
N ASP A 335 12.09 -14.03 -55.50
CA ASP A 335 13.49 -14.27 -55.85
C ASP A 335 14.47 -13.73 -54.78
N ILE A 336 13.97 -12.95 -53.81
CA ILE A 336 14.78 -12.31 -52.76
C ILE A 336 15.08 -13.30 -51.64
N ASN A 337 16.37 -13.60 -51.43
CA ASN A 337 16.82 -14.32 -50.25
C ASN A 337 16.99 -13.35 -49.07
N PHE A 338 15.98 -13.26 -48.19
CA PHE A 338 16.11 -12.43 -46.99
C PHE A 338 17.20 -12.93 -46.05
N GLY A 339 17.46 -14.23 -45.99
CA GLY A 339 18.57 -14.83 -45.25
C GLY A 339 18.32 -15.14 -43.78
N VAL A 340 17.08 -15.36 -43.35
CA VAL A 340 16.77 -15.76 -41.97
C VAL A 340 16.00 -17.08 -41.90
N ASP A 341 16.44 -17.95 -41.01
CA ASP A 341 15.66 -19.11 -40.56
C ASP A 341 15.17 -18.89 -39.15
N GLY A 342 13.93 -19.28 -38.85
CA GLY A 342 13.38 -19.05 -37.52
C GLY A 342 12.14 -19.85 -37.20
N TYR A 343 11.62 -19.62 -35.99
CA TYR A 343 10.32 -20.13 -35.59
C TYR A 343 9.42 -19.01 -35.05
N ASN A 344 8.12 -19.16 -35.29
CA ASN A 344 7.09 -18.26 -34.80
C ASN A 344 6.93 -18.40 -33.27
N ILE A 345 6.94 -17.29 -32.53
CA ILE A 345 6.71 -17.30 -31.08
C ILE A 345 5.31 -17.83 -30.74
N GLY A 346 4.31 -17.38 -31.50
CA GLY A 346 2.90 -17.73 -31.37
C GLY A 346 2.52 -19.19 -31.65
N GLN A 347 3.38 -20.04 -32.23
CA GLN A 347 3.14 -21.49 -32.30
C GLN A 347 3.09 -22.13 -30.90
N LYS A 348 3.66 -21.49 -29.87
CA LYS A 348 3.48 -21.89 -28.47
C LYS A 348 2.19 -21.37 -27.83
N HIS A 349 1.59 -20.30 -28.36
CA HIS A 349 0.51 -19.55 -27.69
C HIS A 349 -0.65 -19.07 -28.60
N ASN A 350 -1.04 -19.88 -29.60
CA ASN A 350 -2.34 -19.80 -30.29
C ASN A 350 -2.48 -18.61 -31.29
N ASN A 351 -1.45 -18.35 -32.11
CA ASN A 351 -1.45 -17.45 -33.28
C ASN A 351 -1.74 -15.96 -33.00
N LYS A 352 -1.41 -15.45 -31.81
CA LYS A 352 -1.63 -14.03 -31.45
C LYS A 352 -0.38 -13.28 -31.01
N GLU A 353 0.76 -13.96 -31.02
CA GLU A 353 2.05 -13.36 -30.68
C GLU A 353 2.77 -12.99 -31.98
N ILE A 354 3.34 -11.79 -31.98
CA ILE A 354 4.16 -11.25 -33.06
C ILE A 354 5.58 -11.72 -32.81
N GLY A 355 6.30 -12.09 -33.87
CA GLY A 355 7.72 -12.40 -33.76
C GLY A 355 8.13 -13.66 -34.47
N LEU A 356 9.10 -13.51 -35.37
CA LEU A 356 9.94 -14.59 -35.88
C LEU A 356 11.25 -14.60 -35.09
N VAL A 357 11.47 -15.64 -34.28
CA VAL A 357 12.76 -15.81 -33.57
C VAL A 357 13.80 -16.31 -34.56
N ILE A 358 14.88 -15.56 -34.71
CA ILE A 358 15.99 -15.92 -35.59
C ILE A 358 16.76 -17.08 -34.96
N THR A 359 16.88 -18.18 -35.70
CA THR A 359 17.65 -19.37 -35.32
C THR A 359 18.90 -19.59 -36.13
N ALA A 360 18.96 -19.04 -37.34
CA ALA A 360 20.16 -18.96 -38.16
C ALA A 360 20.06 -17.74 -39.09
N ILE A 361 21.21 -17.20 -39.45
CA ILE A 361 21.36 -16.15 -40.46
C ILE A 361 22.23 -16.71 -41.58
N ASP A 362 21.74 -16.61 -42.82
CA ASP A 362 22.53 -16.88 -44.01
C ASP A 362 23.43 -15.67 -44.30
N SER A 363 24.75 -15.88 -44.33
CA SER A 363 25.71 -14.80 -44.58
C SER A 363 25.62 -14.23 -45.99
N ASP A 364 25.07 -15.01 -46.92
CA ASP A 364 24.91 -14.60 -48.31
C ASP A 364 23.53 -13.97 -48.57
N GLY A 365 22.60 -14.01 -47.61
CA GLY A 365 21.28 -13.38 -47.72
C GLY A 365 21.27 -11.91 -47.29
N SER A 366 20.14 -11.24 -47.56
CA SER A 366 19.96 -9.79 -47.37
C SER A 366 20.32 -9.31 -45.95
N VAL A 367 20.03 -10.11 -44.91
CA VAL A 367 20.36 -9.75 -43.52
C VAL A 367 21.81 -10.00 -43.11
N GLY A 368 22.62 -10.71 -43.91
CA GLY A 368 23.93 -11.22 -43.53
C GLY A 368 24.97 -10.17 -43.12
N GLY A 369 24.78 -8.91 -43.56
CA GLY A 369 25.63 -7.76 -43.21
C GLY A 369 25.07 -6.83 -42.13
N THR A 370 23.90 -7.14 -41.56
CA THR A 370 23.17 -6.26 -40.63
C THR A 370 23.62 -6.48 -39.17
N ASP A 371 22.99 -5.77 -38.23
CA ASP A 371 23.20 -5.99 -36.79
C ASP A 371 22.24 -7.02 -36.16
N LEU A 372 21.41 -7.68 -36.98
CA LEU A 372 20.57 -8.80 -36.56
C LEU A 372 21.44 -9.99 -36.16
N ALA A 373 21.00 -10.72 -35.12
CA ALA A 373 21.70 -11.89 -34.62
C ALA A 373 20.74 -13.06 -34.32
N GLU A 374 21.29 -14.27 -34.25
CA GLU A 374 20.57 -15.42 -33.70
C GLU A 374 20.05 -15.13 -32.28
N GLY A 375 18.78 -15.46 -32.03
CA GLY A 375 18.08 -15.18 -30.79
C GLY A 375 17.32 -13.85 -30.77
N ASP A 376 17.57 -12.95 -31.72
CA ASP A 376 16.73 -11.79 -31.93
C ASP A 376 15.36 -12.21 -32.49
N VAL A 377 14.39 -11.30 -32.37
CA VAL A 377 13.01 -11.54 -32.80
C VAL A 377 12.55 -10.45 -33.73
N ILE A 378 12.38 -10.78 -35.01
CA ILE A 378 11.84 -9.86 -36.02
C ILE A 378 10.35 -9.72 -35.77
N CYS A 379 9.90 -8.48 -35.55
CA CYS A 379 8.52 -8.17 -35.23
C CYS A 379 7.80 -7.44 -36.36
N ARG A 380 8.48 -6.54 -37.08
CA ARG A 380 7.93 -5.90 -38.28
C ARG A 380 8.96 -5.73 -39.39
N ILE A 381 8.47 -5.66 -40.62
CA ILE A 381 9.21 -5.22 -41.81
C ILE A 381 8.36 -4.14 -42.48
N ASP A 382 8.88 -2.92 -42.59
CA ASP A 382 8.18 -1.73 -43.10
C ASP A 382 6.77 -1.54 -42.53
N GLY A 383 6.62 -1.80 -41.24
CA GLY A 383 5.36 -1.68 -40.50
C GLY A 383 4.42 -2.88 -40.62
N TYR A 384 4.71 -3.86 -41.48
CA TYR A 384 3.99 -5.13 -41.57
C TYR A 384 4.46 -6.09 -40.48
N TYR A 385 3.53 -6.74 -39.77
CA TYR A 385 3.89 -7.65 -38.68
C TYR A 385 4.37 -9.01 -39.19
N VAL A 386 5.45 -9.50 -38.61
CA VAL A 386 6.06 -10.79 -38.96
C VAL A 386 5.86 -11.79 -37.83
N GLY A 387 5.39 -12.98 -38.18
CA GLY A 387 5.37 -14.12 -37.27
C GLY A 387 6.15 -15.31 -37.80
N THR A 388 6.22 -15.49 -39.12
CA THR A 388 6.83 -16.66 -39.79
C THR A 388 7.75 -16.20 -40.91
N THR A 389 8.62 -17.07 -41.39
CA THR A 389 9.39 -16.82 -42.61
C THR A 389 8.47 -16.60 -43.82
N ALA A 390 7.36 -17.33 -43.91
CA ALA A 390 6.35 -17.11 -44.94
C ALA A 390 5.69 -15.71 -44.89
N ASP A 391 5.65 -15.05 -43.72
CA ASP A 391 5.19 -13.66 -43.65
C ASP A 391 6.25 -12.71 -44.21
N VAL A 392 7.53 -13.00 -43.98
CA VAL A 392 8.66 -12.27 -44.57
C VAL A 392 8.59 -12.35 -46.09
N ASP A 393 8.49 -13.56 -46.65
CA ASP A 393 8.43 -13.77 -48.10
C ASP A 393 7.28 -12.97 -48.73
N LYS A 394 6.08 -13.04 -48.14
CA LYS A 394 4.94 -12.25 -48.63
C LYS A 394 5.20 -10.75 -48.58
N ILE A 395 5.79 -10.24 -47.51
CA ILE A 395 6.08 -8.80 -47.38
C ILE A 395 7.05 -8.38 -48.47
N LEU A 396 8.11 -9.17 -48.68
CA LEU A 396 9.17 -8.88 -49.64
C LEU A 396 8.75 -9.04 -51.10
N TYR A 397 7.63 -9.73 -51.37
CA TYR A 397 7.09 -9.88 -52.73
C TYR A 397 6.90 -8.57 -53.48
N ASN A 398 6.57 -7.49 -52.78
CA ASN A 398 6.34 -6.18 -53.39
C ASN A 398 7.63 -5.35 -53.56
N TYR A 399 8.78 -5.93 -53.24
CA TYR A 399 10.09 -5.29 -53.31
C TYR A 399 10.95 -5.97 -54.39
N SER A 400 12.03 -5.30 -54.78
CA SER A 400 13.00 -5.77 -55.76
C SER A 400 14.42 -5.74 -55.19
N GLU A 401 15.34 -6.44 -55.85
CA GLU A 401 16.77 -6.34 -55.56
C GLU A 401 17.22 -4.87 -55.53
N GLY A 402 17.95 -4.49 -54.49
CA GLY A 402 18.45 -3.14 -54.26
C GLY A 402 17.48 -2.19 -53.56
N ASP A 403 16.24 -2.62 -53.29
CA ASP A 403 15.36 -1.89 -52.36
C ASP A 403 15.87 -2.03 -50.93
N THR A 404 15.51 -1.09 -50.06
CA THR A 404 15.83 -1.12 -48.63
C THR A 404 14.54 -1.22 -47.84
N VAL A 405 14.48 -2.16 -46.89
CA VAL A 405 13.35 -2.33 -45.96
C VAL A 405 13.78 -2.04 -44.53
N THR A 406 12.87 -1.50 -43.72
CA THR A 406 13.11 -1.27 -42.28
C THR A 406 12.66 -2.48 -41.48
N VAL A 407 13.56 -3.08 -40.70
CA VAL A 407 13.26 -4.21 -39.83
C VAL A 407 13.21 -3.78 -38.38
N ASP A 408 12.05 -3.93 -37.76
CA ASP A 408 11.85 -3.71 -36.33
C ASP A 408 11.96 -5.05 -35.59
N TYR A 409 12.85 -5.11 -34.61
CA TYR A 409 13.11 -6.34 -33.87
C TYR A 409 13.33 -6.10 -32.38
N VAL A 410 13.24 -7.19 -31.62
CA VAL A 410 13.61 -7.26 -30.21
C VAL A 410 14.88 -8.07 -30.10
N THR A 411 15.90 -7.50 -29.49
CA THR A 411 17.17 -8.18 -29.27
C THR A 411 17.01 -9.34 -28.27
N ALA A 412 17.95 -10.29 -28.27
CA ALA A 412 17.97 -11.39 -27.31
C ALA A 412 17.93 -10.94 -25.83
N ASP A 413 18.45 -9.74 -25.51
CA ASP A 413 18.41 -9.14 -24.18
C ASP A 413 17.15 -8.29 -23.89
N GLY A 414 16.25 -8.14 -24.87
CA GLY A 414 14.91 -7.57 -24.70
C GLY A 414 14.78 -6.09 -25.03
N HIS A 415 15.73 -5.51 -25.77
CA HIS A 415 15.66 -4.13 -26.23
C HIS A 415 15.03 -4.03 -27.62
N LEU A 416 14.26 -2.95 -27.85
CA LEU A 416 13.68 -2.68 -29.15
C LEU A 416 14.70 -1.96 -30.03
N LYS A 417 14.86 -2.44 -31.25
CA LYS A 417 15.73 -1.86 -32.28
C LYS A 417 15.04 -1.85 -33.64
N SER A 418 15.56 -1.00 -34.51
CA SER A 418 15.24 -0.97 -35.94
C SER A 418 16.55 -0.95 -36.74
N THR A 419 16.57 -1.62 -37.88
CA THR A 419 17.73 -1.65 -38.78
C THR A 419 17.25 -1.66 -40.23
N ASP A 420 17.98 -0.99 -41.10
CA ASP A 420 17.68 -0.96 -42.54
C ASP A 420 18.38 -2.16 -43.21
N VAL A 421 17.67 -2.88 -44.07
CA VAL A 421 18.16 -4.08 -44.76
C VAL A 421 18.04 -3.87 -46.27
N ASP A 422 19.18 -3.87 -46.95
CA ASP A 422 19.24 -3.82 -48.41
C ASP A 422 18.97 -5.22 -48.97
N LEU A 423 17.99 -5.33 -49.86
CA LEU A 423 17.55 -6.62 -50.41
C LEU A 423 18.47 -7.10 -51.53
N THR A 424 18.87 -8.36 -51.46
CA THR A 424 19.72 -9.05 -52.44
C THR A 424 19.08 -10.37 -52.86
N ASP A 425 19.30 -10.76 -54.12
CA ASP A 425 18.94 -12.07 -54.67
C ASP A 425 19.86 -13.20 -54.19
#